data_AF-A0A8T2YWU3-F1
#
_entry.id   AF-A0A8T2YWU3-F1
#
_cell.length_a   1.000
_cell.length_b   1.000
_cell.length_c   1.000
_cell.angle_alpha   90.00
_cell.angle_beta   90.00
_cell.angle_gamma   90.00
#
_symmetry.space_group_name_H-M   'P 1'
#
loop_
_entity.id
_entity.type
_entity.pdbx_description
1 polymer ?
#
loop_
_entity_poly.entity_id
_entity_poly.type
_entity_poly.pdbx_seq_one_letter_code
_entity_poly.pdbx_strand_id
1 'polypeptide(L)'
;MNFLYIFALTLLISVLSPSTSSSDISQLFETWCKEHGKSYTSQEERSHRLKVFEDNYDFVTKHNSKGNSSYTLALNAFADLTHHEFKTSRLGLSAAPLNLAHRNLEITGVVGDIPASIDWRNKGAVTNVKDQESCGACWAFSATGAIEGINKIVTGSLVSLSEQELIECDKSYNDGCGGGLMDYAFQFVINNHGIDTEEDYPYRARDGTCNKDRMKRRVVTIDKYVDVPENNEKQLLQAVAAQPVSVGICGSERAFQMYSKVCPCGNQYQ
;
A
#
# COMPACT_ATOMS: atom_id res chain seq x y z
N MET A 1 -15.23 -80.53 4.42
CA MET A 1 -15.30 -79.37 3.51
C MET A 1 -15.92 -78.21 4.27
N ASN A 2 -15.10 -77.35 4.88
CA ASN A 2 -15.57 -76.12 5.56
C ASN A 2 -14.85 -74.92 4.93
N PHE A 3 -15.62 -74.06 4.28
CA PHE A 3 -15.19 -72.75 3.81
C PHE A 3 -15.22 -71.77 4.99
N LEU A 4 -14.10 -71.12 5.29
CA LEU A 4 -14.04 -69.97 6.20
C LEU A 4 -13.72 -68.73 5.37
N TYR A 5 -14.71 -67.85 5.22
CA TYR A 5 -14.58 -66.52 4.64
C TYR A 5 -14.01 -65.56 5.70
N ILE A 6 -12.88 -64.92 5.42
CA ILE A 6 -12.36 -63.81 6.21
C ILE A 6 -12.77 -62.52 5.49
N PHE A 7 -13.72 -61.78 6.07
CA PHE A 7 -14.04 -60.41 5.65
C PHE A 7 -13.05 -59.45 6.32
N ALA A 8 -12.19 -58.80 5.53
CA ALA A 8 -11.38 -57.69 5.99
C ALA A 8 -12.21 -56.40 5.90
N LEU A 9 -12.55 -55.81 7.05
CA LEU A 9 -13.22 -54.52 7.15
C LEU A 9 -12.16 -53.41 7.10
N THR A 10 -11.97 -52.75 5.95
CA THR A 10 -11.14 -51.54 5.86
C THR A 10 -11.94 -50.34 6.33
N LEU A 11 -11.59 -49.78 7.49
CA LEU A 11 -12.14 -48.52 7.99
C LEU A 11 -11.62 -47.37 7.12
N LEU A 12 -12.45 -46.83 6.22
CA LEU A 12 -12.19 -45.56 5.56
C LEU A 12 -12.38 -44.44 6.59
N ILE A 13 -11.28 -43.89 7.09
CA ILE A 13 -11.31 -42.64 7.86
C ILE A 13 -11.46 -41.51 6.83
N SER A 14 -12.68 -41.05 6.62
CA SER A 14 -12.95 -39.83 5.87
C SER A 14 -12.43 -38.64 6.67
N VAL A 15 -11.42 -37.96 6.14
CA VAL A 15 -10.95 -36.67 6.68
C VAL A 15 -12.04 -35.65 6.34
N LEU A 16 -12.97 -35.43 7.27
CA LEU A 16 -13.98 -34.38 7.18
C LEU A 16 -13.29 -33.03 7.42
N SER A 17 -13.08 -32.26 6.34
CA SER A 17 -12.77 -30.84 6.47
C SER A 17 -13.95 -30.14 7.18
N PRO A 18 -13.72 -29.32 8.22
CA PRO A 18 -14.82 -28.59 8.85
C PRO A 18 -15.43 -27.63 7.83
N SER A 19 -16.72 -27.78 7.55
CA SER A 19 -17.50 -26.82 6.78
C SER A 19 -17.96 -25.70 7.72
N THR A 20 -17.42 -24.49 7.57
CA THR A 20 -17.88 -23.29 8.29
C THR A 20 -19.33 -23.00 7.89
N SER A 21 -20.22 -22.77 8.86
CA SER A 21 -21.63 -22.48 8.56
C SER A 21 -21.85 -21.00 8.21
N SER A 22 -22.93 -20.70 7.47
CA SER A 22 -23.31 -19.32 7.15
C SER A 22 -23.56 -18.46 8.40
N SER A 23 -24.04 -19.08 9.50
CA SER A 23 -24.18 -18.40 10.78
C SER A 23 -22.84 -18.02 11.42
N ASP A 24 -21.80 -18.83 11.23
CA ASP A 24 -20.46 -18.52 11.76
C ASP A 24 -19.82 -17.35 11.01
N ILE A 25 -19.96 -17.31 9.68
CA ILE A 25 -19.47 -16.18 8.86
C ILE A 25 -20.18 -14.87 9.21
N SER A 26 -21.50 -14.93 9.47
CA SER A 26 -22.26 -13.75 9.88
C SER A 26 -21.76 -13.19 11.22
N GLN A 27 -21.42 -14.04 12.19
CA GLN A 27 -20.85 -13.60 13.47
C GLN A 27 -19.42 -13.07 13.32
N LEU A 28 -18.62 -13.68 12.43
CA LEU A 28 -17.29 -13.20 12.10
C LEU A 28 -17.35 -11.80 11.47
N PHE A 29 -18.28 -11.57 10.55
CA PHE A 29 -18.49 -10.25 9.94
C PHE A 29 -18.88 -9.20 10.97
N GLU A 30 -19.75 -9.52 11.93
CA GLU A 30 -20.12 -8.61 13.03
C GLU A 30 -18.92 -8.23 13.91
N THR A 31 -18.07 -9.22 14.21
CA THR A 31 -16.85 -8.98 14.99
C THR A 31 -15.89 -8.10 14.22
N TRP A 32 -15.65 -8.43 12.95
CA TRP A 32 -14.81 -7.65 12.04
C TRP A 32 -15.32 -6.22 11.88
N CYS A 33 -16.63 -6.01 11.74
CA CYS A 33 -17.20 -4.65 11.66
C CYS A 33 -16.90 -3.83 12.90
N LYS A 34 -16.95 -4.42 14.10
CA LYS A 34 -16.60 -3.71 15.35
C LYS A 34 -15.12 -3.38 15.42
N GLU A 35 -14.26 -4.33 15.06
CA GLU A 35 -12.79 -4.14 15.07
C GLU A 35 -12.33 -3.06 14.08
N HIS A 36 -12.99 -2.98 12.93
CA HIS A 36 -12.65 -2.03 11.86
C HIS A 36 -13.53 -0.78 11.84
N GLY A 37 -14.39 -0.58 12.85
CA GLY A 37 -15.27 0.60 12.94
C GLY A 37 -16.24 0.76 11.77
N LYS A 38 -16.68 -0.35 11.17
CA LYS A 38 -17.54 -0.35 9.98
C LYS A 38 -19.01 -0.21 10.38
N SER A 39 -19.69 0.71 9.70
CA SER A 39 -21.13 0.91 9.80
C SER A 39 -21.69 1.11 8.39
N TYR A 40 -22.90 0.61 8.15
CA TYR A 40 -23.55 0.70 6.84
C TYR A 40 -24.88 1.44 6.96
N THR A 41 -25.24 2.18 5.91
CA THR A 41 -26.38 3.10 5.93
C THR A 41 -27.72 2.38 5.78
N SER A 42 -27.71 1.22 5.14
CA SER A 42 -28.91 0.42 4.88
C SER A 42 -28.70 -1.07 5.11
N GLN A 43 -29.80 -1.80 5.33
CA GLN A 43 -29.75 -3.25 5.46
C GLN A 43 -29.33 -3.91 4.15
N GLU A 44 -29.69 -3.32 3.01
CA GLU A 44 -29.30 -3.75 1.68
C GLU A 44 -27.79 -3.64 1.49
N GLU A 45 -27.20 -2.49 1.84
CA GLU A 45 -25.75 -2.28 1.81
C GLU A 45 -25.03 -3.28 2.73
N ARG A 46 -25.51 -3.42 3.97
CA ARG A 46 -24.96 -4.37 4.93
C ARG A 46 -25.00 -5.81 4.39
N SER A 47 -26.11 -6.20 3.77
CA SER A 47 -26.28 -7.55 3.21
C SER A 47 -25.39 -7.77 2.00
N HIS A 48 -25.17 -6.74 1.18
CA HIS A 48 -24.19 -6.77 0.09
C HIS A 48 -22.76 -6.94 0.63
N ARG A 49 -22.37 -6.13 1.61
CA ARG A 49 -21.03 -6.15 2.22
C ARG A 49 -20.73 -7.48 2.91
N LEU A 50 -21.71 -8.11 3.55
CA LEU A 50 -21.57 -9.47 4.08
C LEU A 50 -21.27 -10.50 2.99
N LYS A 51 -21.94 -10.44 1.83
CA LYS A 51 -21.64 -11.37 0.70
C LYS A 51 -20.24 -11.17 0.14
N VAL A 52 -19.79 -9.92 0.05
CA VAL A 52 -18.43 -9.59 -0.37
C VAL A 52 -17.40 -10.10 0.65
N PHE A 53 -17.69 -9.93 1.94
CA PHE A 53 -16.86 -10.45 3.02
C PHE A 53 -16.75 -11.97 3.00
N GLU A 54 -17.85 -12.68 2.74
CA GLU A 54 -17.87 -14.14 2.58
C GLU A 54 -16.99 -14.60 1.39
N ASP A 55 -17.10 -13.95 0.23
CA ASP A 55 -16.24 -14.23 -0.93
C ASP A 55 -14.75 -13.98 -0.63
N ASN A 56 -14.43 -12.91 0.10
CA ASN A 56 -13.06 -12.64 0.54
C ASN A 56 -12.57 -13.63 1.60
N TYR A 57 -13.44 -14.08 2.51
CA TYR A 57 -13.13 -15.12 3.48
C TYR A 57 -12.74 -16.44 2.80
N ASP A 58 -13.52 -16.86 1.79
CA ASP A 58 -13.23 -18.07 1.02
C ASP A 58 -11.89 -17.95 0.29
N PHE A 59 -11.62 -16.79 -0.32
CA PHE A 59 -10.35 -16.52 -0.99
C PHE A 59 -9.15 -16.61 -0.03
N VAL A 60 -9.23 -15.94 1.13
CA VAL A 60 -8.19 -15.95 2.17
C VAL A 60 -7.97 -17.36 2.71
N THR A 61 -9.03 -18.07 3.04
CA THR A 61 -8.97 -19.44 3.59
C THR A 61 -8.37 -20.41 2.59
N LYS A 62 -8.78 -20.33 1.32
CA LYS A 62 -8.24 -21.16 0.23
C LYS A 62 -6.77 -20.86 -0.05
N HIS A 63 -6.31 -19.63 0.06
CA HIS A 63 -4.89 -19.30 -0.10
C HIS A 63 -4.07 -19.88 1.05
N ASN A 64 -4.49 -19.59 2.29
CA ASN A 64 -3.76 -19.99 3.49
C ASN A 64 -3.74 -21.52 3.69
N SER A 65 -4.74 -22.26 3.21
CA SER A 65 -4.79 -23.72 3.33
C SER A 65 -3.82 -24.47 2.41
N LYS A 66 -3.27 -23.82 1.37
CA LYS A 66 -2.30 -24.46 0.46
C LYS A 66 -0.96 -24.76 1.14
N GLY A 67 -0.61 -24.03 2.21
CA GLY A 67 0.61 -24.26 3.01
C GLY A 67 1.95 -24.03 2.29
N ASN A 68 1.95 -23.65 1.01
CA ASN A 68 3.15 -23.49 0.18
C ASN A 68 3.40 -22.04 -0.28
N SER A 69 2.71 -21.06 0.34
CA SER A 69 2.92 -19.65 0.07
C SER A 69 3.92 -19.04 1.04
N SER A 70 4.80 -18.16 0.55
CA SER A 70 5.73 -17.38 1.36
C SER A 70 5.03 -16.25 2.14
N TYR A 71 3.71 -16.07 2.00
CA TYR A 71 2.94 -15.05 2.71
C TYR A 71 1.53 -15.55 3.05
N THR A 72 0.95 -14.94 4.08
CA THR A 72 -0.44 -15.18 4.48
C THR A 72 -1.33 -14.00 4.12
N LEU A 73 -2.59 -14.30 3.84
CA LEU A 73 -3.66 -13.32 3.68
C LEU A 73 -4.49 -13.21 4.97
N ALA A 74 -5.17 -12.09 5.17
CA ALA A 74 -6.11 -11.88 6.26
C ALA A 74 -7.31 -11.04 5.81
N LEU A 75 -8.41 -11.15 6.57
CA LEU A 75 -9.57 -10.26 6.46
C LEU A 75 -9.22 -8.89 7.05
N ASN A 76 -8.45 -8.10 6.31
CA ASN A 76 -8.02 -6.76 6.72
C ASN A 76 -9.14 -5.72 6.51
N ALA A 77 -8.80 -4.42 6.61
CA ALA A 77 -9.76 -3.31 6.50
C ALA A 77 -10.52 -3.24 5.15
N PHE A 78 -10.08 -3.98 4.13
CA PHE A 78 -10.68 -4.03 2.80
C PHE A 78 -11.52 -5.30 2.55
N ALA A 79 -11.78 -6.11 3.58
CA ALA A 79 -12.49 -7.38 3.44
C ALA A 79 -13.95 -7.22 3.00
N ASP A 80 -14.55 -6.04 3.17
CA ASP A 80 -15.89 -5.70 2.70
C ASP A 80 -15.92 -5.09 1.28
N LEU A 81 -14.75 -4.93 0.63
CA LEU A 81 -14.64 -4.41 -0.73
C LEU A 81 -14.47 -5.54 -1.73
N THR A 82 -15.22 -5.45 -2.83
CA THR A 82 -14.94 -6.28 -4.00
C THR A 82 -13.57 -5.90 -4.56
N HIS A 83 -12.94 -6.83 -5.29
CA HIS A 83 -11.68 -6.54 -5.95
C HIS A 83 -11.79 -5.37 -6.95
N HIS A 84 -12.95 -5.21 -7.59
CA HIS A 84 -13.20 -4.07 -8.47
C HIS A 84 -13.28 -2.75 -7.70
N GLU A 85 -14.07 -2.68 -6.62
CA GLU A 85 -14.16 -1.47 -5.78
C GLU A 85 -12.79 -1.08 -5.20
N PHE A 86 -12.00 -2.06 -4.74
CA PHE A 86 -10.65 -1.81 -4.24
C PHE A 86 -9.77 -1.18 -5.33
N LYS A 87 -9.74 -1.75 -6.54
CA LYS A 87 -8.94 -1.21 -7.64
C LYS A 87 -9.37 0.21 -8.04
N THR A 88 -10.68 0.45 -8.13
CA THR A 88 -11.23 1.73 -8.58
C THR A 88 -11.00 2.85 -7.55
N SER A 89 -10.99 2.53 -6.25
CA SER A 89 -10.93 3.55 -5.19
C SER A 89 -9.59 3.66 -4.47
N ARG A 90 -8.69 2.67 -4.57
CA ARG A 90 -7.42 2.65 -3.82
C ARG A 90 -6.18 2.79 -4.69
N LEU A 91 -6.30 2.71 -6.01
CA LEU A 91 -5.19 2.88 -6.94
C LEU A 91 -5.25 4.26 -7.59
N GLY A 92 -4.09 4.89 -7.80
CA GLY A 92 -4.02 6.24 -8.36
C GLY A 92 -2.71 6.58 -9.05
N LEU A 93 -1.87 5.59 -9.36
CA LEU A 93 -0.67 5.83 -10.16
C LEU A 93 -1.10 5.94 -11.64
N SER A 94 -0.87 7.08 -12.26
CA SER A 94 -1.23 7.32 -13.66
C SER A 94 -0.03 7.02 -14.58
N ALA A 95 -0.24 6.28 -15.66
CA ALA A 95 0.79 6.00 -16.68
C ALA A 95 0.97 7.15 -17.68
N ALA A 96 0.87 8.41 -17.20
CA ALA A 96 1.14 9.57 -18.04
C ALA A 96 2.58 9.49 -18.57
N PRO A 97 2.86 9.95 -19.81
CA PRO A 97 4.20 9.89 -20.36
C PRO A 97 5.16 10.67 -19.47
N LEU A 98 6.13 9.96 -18.89
CA LEU A 98 7.20 10.54 -18.08
C LEU A 98 7.97 11.54 -18.93
N ASN A 99 8.18 12.75 -18.41
CA ASN A 99 9.09 13.72 -19.03
C ASN A 99 10.51 13.14 -19.01
N LEU A 100 10.99 12.71 -20.18
CA LEU A 100 12.29 12.04 -20.41
C LEU A 100 13.52 12.88 -20.01
N ALA A 101 13.34 14.16 -19.66
CA ALA A 101 14.43 15.10 -19.41
C ALA A 101 15.29 14.77 -18.17
N HIS A 102 14.73 14.09 -17.16
CA HIS A 102 15.44 13.80 -15.90
C HIS A 102 16.03 12.38 -15.80
N ARG A 103 15.90 11.56 -16.86
CA ARG A 103 16.41 10.17 -16.88
C ARG A 103 17.93 10.03 -16.97
N ASN A 104 18.65 11.12 -17.24
CA ASN A 104 20.09 11.10 -17.57
C ASN A 104 20.99 11.72 -16.51
N LEU A 105 20.48 12.01 -15.31
CA LEU A 105 21.35 12.36 -14.20
C LEU A 105 21.84 11.06 -13.58
N GLU A 106 23.11 10.72 -13.82
CA GLU A 106 23.78 9.66 -13.08
C GLU A 106 23.55 9.89 -11.58
N ILE A 107 23.18 8.83 -10.86
CA ILE A 107 23.23 8.78 -9.40
C ILE A 107 24.71 8.92 -9.03
N THR A 108 25.19 10.16 -9.00
CA THR A 108 26.57 10.52 -8.73
C THR A 108 26.75 10.46 -7.22
N GLY A 109 27.13 9.28 -6.76
CA GLY A 109 27.37 8.99 -5.35
C GLY A 109 26.52 7.82 -4.88
N VAL A 110 27.10 6.63 -4.87
CA VAL A 110 27.52 5.90 -3.66
C VAL A 110 28.22 4.63 -4.17
N VAL A 111 29.53 4.75 -4.38
CA VAL A 111 30.46 3.60 -4.43
C VAL A 111 31.07 3.51 -3.03
N GLY A 112 30.28 3.04 -2.09
CA GLY A 112 30.70 2.71 -0.73
C GLY A 112 30.05 1.38 -0.32
N ASP A 113 30.49 0.80 0.79
CA ASP A 113 29.90 -0.43 1.30
C ASP A 113 28.42 -0.21 1.65
N ILE A 114 27.54 -0.77 0.82
CA ILE A 114 26.09 -0.76 1.05
C ILE A 114 25.82 -1.65 2.27
N PRO A 115 25.11 -1.17 3.30
CA PRO A 115 24.78 -2.00 4.45
C PRO A 115 23.94 -3.21 4.03
N ALA A 116 24.18 -4.36 4.65
CA ALA A 116 23.42 -5.59 4.37
C ALA A 116 21.91 -5.45 4.64
N SER A 117 21.52 -4.49 5.48
CA SER A 117 20.13 -4.14 5.76
C SER A 117 20.02 -2.67 6.14
N ILE A 118 18.98 -1.98 5.66
CA ILE A 118 18.64 -0.62 6.06
C ILE A 118 17.16 -0.51 6.38
N ASP A 119 16.84 0.21 7.45
CA ASP A 119 15.47 0.55 7.84
C ASP A 119 15.45 2.01 8.31
N TRP A 120 14.91 2.88 7.45
CA TRP A 120 14.83 4.32 7.71
C TRP A 120 13.89 4.67 8.88
N ARG A 121 12.99 3.76 9.28
CA ARG A 121 12.15 3.94 10.48
C ARG A 121 13.01 3.97 11.74
N ASN A 122 13.99 3.08 11.83
CA ASN A 122 14.96 3.04 12.94
C ASN A 122 15.90 4.25 12.95
N LYS A 123 15.99 4.98 11.83
CA LYS A 123 16.73 6.23 11.70
C LYS A 123 15.85 7.47 11.96
N GLY A 124 14.56 7.27 12.25
CA GLY A 124 13.60 8.35 12.48
C GLY A 124 13.31 9.19 11.23
N ALA A 125 13.50 8.63 10.03
CA ALA A 125 13.29 9.29 8.74
C ALA A 125 12.01 8.82 8.02
N VAL A 126 11.03 8.35 8.79
CA VAL A 126 9.73 7.89 8.30
C VAL A 126 8.66 8.37 9.28
N THR A 127 7.63 9.04 8.79
CA THR A 127 6.46 9.46 9.57
C THR A 127 5.52 8.28 9.86
N ASN A 128 4.41 8.52 10.56
CA ASN A 128 3.40 7.48 10.78
C ASN A 128 2.76 7.08 9.45
N VAL A 129 2.32 5.81 9.36
CA VAL A 129 1.52 5.35 8.23
C VAL A 129 0.22 6.16 8.16
N LYS A 130 -0.10 6.69 6.98
CA LYS A 130 -1.31 7.46 6.69
C LYS A 130 -2.28 6.65 5.81
N ASP A 131 -3.54 7.07 5.74
CA ASP A 131 -4.59 6.43 4.91
C ASP A 131 -5.06 7.41 3.82
N GLN A 132 -4.94 6.99 2.55
CA GLN A 132 -5.42 7.77 1.39
C GLN A 132 -6.93 7.62 1.15
N GLU A 133 -7.60 6.76 1.91
CA GLU A 133 -9.02 6.47 1.78
C GLU A 133 -9.41 6.14 0.33
N SER A 134 -10.52 6.69 -0.19
CA SER A 134 -11.05 6.45 -1.54
C SER A 134 -10.52 7.38 -2.62
N CYS A 135 -9.45 8.11 -2.32
CA CYS A 135 -8.81 9.00 -3.28
C CYS A 135 -7.62 8.28 -3.92
N GLY A 136 -7.48 8.38 -5.25
CA GLY A 136 -6.31 7.91 -6.00
C GLY A 136 -5.05 8.78 -5.75
N ALA A 137 -4.78 9.13 -4.50
CA ALA A 137 -3.71 10.04 -4.10
C ALA A 137 -2.37 9.35 -3.79
N CYS A 138 -2.23 8.04 -4.05
CA CYS A 138 -1.01 7.29 -3.71
C CYS A 138 0.28 7.95 -4.22
N TRP A 139 0.23 8.66 -5.36
CA TRP A 139 1.33 9.45 -5.90
C TRP A 139 1.76 10.59 -4.97
N ALA A 140 0.81 11.30 -4.35
CA ALA A 140 1.08 12.39 -3.42
C ALA A 140 1.66 11.86 -2.09
N PHE A 141 1.10 10.76 -1.56
CA PHE A 141 1.64 10.08 -0.37
C PHE A 141 3.05 9.52 -0.60
N SER A 142 3.30 8.94 -1.78
CA SER A 142 4.61 8.41 -2.14
C SER A 142 5.66 9.53 -2.26
N ALA A 143 5.30 10.66 -2.88
CA ALA A 143 6.19 11.81 -3.02
C ALA A 143 6.48 12.49 -1.67
N THR A 144 5.45 12.78 -0.87
CA THR A 144 5.63 13.38 0.46
C THR A 144 6.49 12.48 1.34
N GLY A 145 6.23 11.17 1.42
CA GLY A 145 7.05 10.26 2.22
C GLY A 145 8.55 10.26 1.84
N ALA A 146 8.87 10.40 0.55
CA ALA A 146 10.25 10.55 0.11
C ALA A 146 10.86 11.90 0.53
N ILE A 147 10.10 13.00 0.38
CA ILE A 147 10.54 14.36 0.78
C ILE A 147 10.73 14.46 2.30
N GLU A 148 9.80 13.93 3.09
CA GLU A 148 9.87 13.87 4.55
C GLU A 148 11.16 13.16 5.02
N GLY A 149 11.46 12.03 4.38
CA GLY A 149 12.64 11.23 4.66
C GLY A 149 13.94 11.93 4.35
N ILE A 150 14.09 12.50 3.14
CA ILE A 150 15.32 13.23 2.79
C ILE A 150 15.47 14.51 3.62
N ASN A 151 14.39 15.21 3.94
CA ASN A 151 14.43 16.37 4.82
C ASN A 151 14.97 16.01 6.20
N LYS A 152 14.53 14.87 6.78
CA LYS A 152 15.08 14.37 8.04
C LYS A 152 16.59 14.08 7.92
N ILE A 153 17.02 13.44 6.84
CA ILE A 153 18.42 13.06 6.62
C ILE A 153 19.32 14.29 6.54
N VAL A 154 18.89 15.34 5.83
CA VAL A 154 19.70 16.54 5.57
C VAL A 154 19.63 17.53 6.74
N THR A 155 18.44 17.77 7.29
CA THR A 155 18.23 18.85 8.28
C THR A 155 18.12 18.36 9.72
N GLY A 156 17.93 17.05 9.92
CA GLY A 156 17.62 16.47 11.23
C GLY A 156 16.16 16.60 11.66
N SER A 157 15.30 17.27 10.89
CA SER A 157 13.89 17.50 11.22
C SER A 157 12.97 16.57 10.44
N LEU A 158 12.18 15.75 11.14
CA LEU A 158 11.11 14.96 10.52
C LEU A 158 9.83 15.79 10.61
N VAL A 159 9.26 16.14 9.46
CA VAL A 159 8.07 17.00 9.36
C VAL A 159 7.03 16.21 8.56
N SER A 160 5.78 16.20 9.01
CA SER A 160 4.68 15.62 8.22
C SER A 160 4.20 16.65 7.19
N LEU A 161 4.29 16.33 5.91
CA LEU A 161 3.96 17.20 4.79
C LEU A 161 2.55 16.95 4.28
N SER A 162 1.97 17.97 3.61
CA SER A 162 0.60 17.92 3.12
C SER A 162 0.48 17.21 1.78
N GLU A 163 -0.16 16.04 1.77
CA GLU A 163 -0.60 15.41 0.52
C GLU A 163 -1.71 16.23 -0.16
N GLN A 164 -2.55 16.91 0.62
CA GLN A 164 -3.68 17.69 0.09
C GLN A 164 -3.22 18.89 -0.74
N GLU A 165 -2.11 19.54 -0.37
CA GLU A 165 -1.52 20.61 -1.18
C GLU A 165 -1.17 20.09 -2.58
N LEU A 166 -0.51 18.93 -2.67
CA LEU A 166 -0.20 18.31 -3.96
C LEU A 166 -1.48 17.97 -4.73
N ILE A 167 -2.45 17.33 -4.08
CA ILE A 167 -3.73 16.93 -4.70
C ILE A 167 -4.47 18.13 -5.28
N GLU A 168 -4.53 19.26 -4.57
CA GLU A 168 -5.31 20.43 -4.99
C GLU A 168 -4.53 21.38 -5.91
N CYS A 169 -3.19 21.42 -5.83
CA CYS A 169 -2.37 22.44 -6.49
C CYS A 169 -1.45 21.93 -7.61
N ASP A 170 -1.00 20.67 -7.58
CA ASP A 170 -0.26 20.07 -8.69
C ASP A 170 -1.22 19.60 -9.78
N LYS A 171 -1.68 20.57 -10.60
CA LYS A 171 -2.66 20.34 -11.66
C LYS A 171 -2.07 20.45 -13.07
N SER A 172 -0.74 20.54 -13.19
CA SER A 172 -0.10 20.63 -14.51
C SER A 172 -0.12 19.30 -15.26
N TYR A 173 0.04 18.19 -14.53
CA TYR A 173 0.02 16.84 -15.09
C TYR A 173 -0.71 15.82 -14.20
N ASN A 174 -0.75 16.06 -12.89
CA ASN A 174 -1.49 15.23 -11.94
C ASN A 174 -2.96 15.65 -11.86
N ASP A 175 -3.84 14.68 -11.58
CA ASP A 175 -5.29 14.83 -11.59
C ASP A 175 -5.90 14.59 -10.21
N GLY A 176 -5.19 14.97 -9.14
CA GLY A 176 -5.66 14.82 -7.77
C GLY A 176 -6.07 13.37 -7.43
N CYS A 177 -7.35 13.15 -7.13
CA CYS A 177 -7.86 11.80 -6.86
C CYS A 177 -8.02 10.92 -8.11
N GLY A 178 -7.99 11.50 -9.31
CA GLY A 178 -7.93 10.77 -10.59
C GLY A 178 -6.57 10.10 -10.85
N GLY A 179 -5.55 10.50 -10.08
CA GLY A 179 -4.24 9.88 -10.09
C GLY A 179 -3.12 10.80 -10.58
N GLY A 180 -1.89 10.30 -10.51
CA GLY A 180 -0.70 11.09 -10.80
C GLY A 180 0.60 10.32 -10.74
N LEU A 181 1.70 11.05 -10.85
CA LEU A 181 3.09 10.58 -10.78
C LEU A 181 3.89 11.44 -9.81
N MET A 182 4.78 10.78 -9.07
CA MET A 182 5.63 11.39 -8.05
C MET A 182 6.58 12.44 -8.63
N ASP A 183 7.09 12.24 -9.83
CA ASP A 183 7.99 13.17 -10.52
C ASP A 183 7.38 14.56 -10.68
N TYR A 184 6.10 14.62 -11.06
CA TYR A 184 5.38 15.89 -11.20
C TYR A 184 5.13 16.54 -9.84
N ALA A 185 4.89 15.74 -8.80
CA ALA A 185 4.81 16.25 -7.44
C ALA A 185 6.16 16.84 -6.99
N PHE A 186 7.28 16.16 -7.24
CA PHE A 186 8.61 16.70 -6.96
C PHE A 186 8.87 17.99 -7.74
N GLN A 187 8.55 18.00 -9.03
CA GLN A 187 8.70 19.19 -9.86
C GLN A 187 7.82 20.35 -9.38
N PHE A 188 6.61 20.07 -8.92
CA PHE A 188 5.72 21.05 -8.31
C PHE A 188 6.37 21.65 -7.06
N VAL A 189 6.89 20.84 -6.13
CA VAL A 189 7.54 21.33 -4.91
C VAL A 189 8.73 22.23 -5.22
N ILE A 190 9.55 21.86 -6.22
CA ILE A 190 10.66 22.70 -6.71
C ILE A 190 10.13 24.06 -7.20
N ASN A 191 9.14 24.06 -8.08
CA ASN A 191 8.59 25.27 -8.69
C ASN A 191 7.80 26.14 -7.71
N ASN A 192 7.14 25.52 -6.73
CA ASN A 192 6.39 26.20 -5.68
C ASN A 192 7.32 26.78 -4.60
N HIS A 193 8.61 26.46 -4.64
CA HIS A 193 9.60 26.78 -3.63
C HIS A 193 9.23 26.21 -2.26
N GLY A 194 8.75 24.97 -2.26
CA GLY A 194 8.50 24.16 -1.08
C GLY A 194 7.07 23.65 -0.99
N ILE A 195 6.77 23.02 0.15
CA ILE A 195 5.49 22.40 0.49
C ILE A 195 5.18 22.62 1.97
N ASP A 196 3.91 22.82 2.31
CA ASP A 196 3.42 23.05 3.67
C ASP A 196 3.23 21.75 4.46
N THR A 197 3.00 21.89 5.77
CA THR A 197 2.78 20.74 6.65
C THR A 197 1.36 20.18 6.51
N GLU A 198 1.20 18.92 6.91
CA GLU A 198 -0.13 18.30 7.08
C GLU A 198 -1.01 19.10 8.07
N GLU A 199 -0.43 19.78 9.06
CA GLU A 199 -1.19 20.62 9.99
C GLU A 199 -1.74 21.89 9.32
N ASP A 200 -0.91 22.56 8.51
CA ASP A 200 -1.28 23.80 7.83
C ASP A 200 -2.27 23.55 6.67
N TYR A 201 -2.15 22.39 6.02
CA TYR A 201 -3.01 21.98 4.90
C TYR A 201 -3.48 20.51 5.06
N PRO A 202 -4.45 20.22 5.94
CA PRO A 202 -4.86 18.86 6.25
C PRO A 202 -5.49 18.09 5.10
N TYR A 203 -5.25 16.77 5.10
CA TYR A 203 -5.84 15.80 4.20
C TYR A 203 -7.36 15.72 4.29
N ARG A 204 -8.01 15.54 3.13
CA ARG A 204 -9.48 15.53 3.00
C ARG A 204 -10.04 14.40 2.14
N ALA A 205 -9.17 13.51 1.64
CA ALA A 205 -9.57 12.37 0.81
C ALA A 205 -10.43 12.72 -0.42
N ARG A 206 -10.27 13.92 -0.98
CA ARG A 206 -11.04 14.38 -2.15
C ARG A 206 -10.32 15.49 -2.89
N ASP A 207 -10.73 15.69 -4.14
CA ASP A 207 -10.35 16.88 -4.89
C ASP A 207 -10.93 18.16 -4.29
N GLY A 208 -10.21 19.24 -4.57
CA GLY A 208 -10.57 20.59 -4.18
C GLY A 208 -9.86 21.62 -5.04
N THR A 209 -10.11 22.88 -4.74
CA THR A 209 -9.42 23.99 -5.40
C THR A 209 -8.19 24.38 -4.59
N CYS A 210 -7.04 24.51 -5.27
CA CYS A 210 -5.80 24.95 -4.66
C CYS A 210 -5.99 26.20 -3.77
N ASN A 211 -5.76 26.02 -2.46
CA ASN A 211 -5.93 27.07 -1.46
C ASN A 211 -4.61 27.78 -1.19
N LYS A 212 -4.36 28.87 -1.93
CA LYS A 212 -3.16 29.69 -1.78
C LYS A 212 -2.97 30.30 -0.38
N ASP A 213 -4.04 30.44 0.40
CA ASP A 213 -3.92 30.95 1.76
C ASP A 213 -3.28 29.95 2.72
N ARG A 214 -3.33 28.65 2.38
CA ARG A 214 -2.71 27.56 3.15
C ARG A 214 -1.29 27.24 2.69
N MET A 215 -0.89 27.68 1.50
CA MET A 215 0.44 27.43 0.90
C MET A 215 1.50 28.47 1.28
N LYS A 216 1.43 29.01 2.50
CA LYS A 216 2.19 30.21 2.88
C LYS A 216 3.52 29.91 3.55
N ARG A 217 3.71 28.77 4.21
CA ARG A 217 4.92 28.53 4.99
C ARG A 217 5.98 27.80 4.20
N ARG A 218 5.60 26.86 3.33
CA ARG A 218 6.53 26.12 2.44
C ARG A 218 7.74 25.59 3.22
N VAL A 219 7.44 24.79 4.23
CA VAL A 219 8.39 24.42 5.30
C VAL A 219 9.54 23.54 4.84
N VAL A 220 9.39 22.84 3.71
CA VAL A 220 10.41 21.95 3.13
C VAL A 220 10.53 22.21 1.65
N THR A 221 11.77 22.32 1.17
CA THR A 221 12.13 22.44 -0.26
C THR A 221 12.97 21.25 -0.68
N ILE A 222 12.94 20.92 -1.97
CA ILE A 222 13.89 20.00 -2.61
C ILE A 222 14.53 20.70 -3.80
N ASP A 223 15.77 20.34 -4.13
CA ASP A 223 16.50 20.99 -5.21
C ASP A 223 16.29 20.31 -6.57
N LYS A 224 16.12 18.99 -6.56
CA LYS A 224 15.98 18.14 -7.75
C LYS A 224 15.37 16.78 -7.41
N TYR A 225 15.00 16.04 -8.45
CA TYR A 225 14.69 14.60 -8.39
C TYR A 225 15.43 13.88 -9.53
N VAL A 226 15.62 12.58 -9.38
CA VAL A 226 16.34 11.73 -10.34
C VAL A 226 15.64 10.37 -10.41
N ASP A 227 15.46 9.87 -11.63
CA ASP A 227 14.94 8.54 -11.86
C ASP A 227 16.01 7.47 -11.64
N VAL A 228 15.71 6.49 -10.80
CA VAL A 228 16.49 5.24 -10.77
C VAL A 228 16.25 4.50 -12.09
N PRO A 229 17.31 4.02 -12.79
CA PRO A 229 17.13 3.31 -14.04
C PRO A 229 16.16 2.13 -13.92
N GLU A 230 15.22 2.07 -14.86
CA GLU A 230 14.15 1.06 -14.90
C GLU A 230 14.75 -0.35 -14.86
N ASN A 231 14.10 -1.25 -14.11
CA ASN A 231 14.48 -2.66 -13.98
C ASN A 231 15.91 -2.89 -13.47
N ASN A 232 16.47 -1.96 -12.67
CA ASN A 232 17.81 -2.08 -12.10
C ASN A 232 17.79 -2.13 -10.56
N GLU A 233 17.55 -3.32 -10.00
CA GLU A 233 17.49 -3.54 -8.55
C GLU A 233 18.79 -3.14 -7.81
N LYS A 234 19.96 -3.24 -8.47
CA LYS A 234 21.23 -2.82 -7.87
C LYS A 234 21.29 -1.31 -7.66
N GLN A 235 20.82 -0.53 -8.63
CA GLN A 235 20.73 0.92 -8.49
C GLN A 235 19.62 1.34 -7.54
N LEU A 236 18.50 0.61 -7.51
CA LEU A 236 17.45 0.83 -6.51
C LEU A 236 18.00 0.61 -5.10
N LEU A 237 18.76 -0.47 -4.88
CA LEU A 237 19.42 -0.75 -3.61
C LEU A 237 20.36 0.39 -3.20
N GLN A 238 21.17 0.91 -4.13
CA GLN A 238 22.05 2.06 -3.88
C GLN A 238 21.25 3.31 -3.48
N ALA A 239 20.16 3.61 -4.19
CA ALA A 239 19.31 4.76 -3.88
C ALA A 239 18.65 4.62 -2.49
N VAL A 240 18.10 3.44 -2.18
CA VAL A 240 17.46 3.15 -0.88
C VAL A 240 18.46 3.21 0.27
N ALA A 241 19.72 2.82 0.04
CA ALA A 241 20.78 2.94 1.03
C ALA A 241 21.11 4.40 1.39
N ALA A 242 20.85 5.35 0.48
CA ALA A 242 21.08 6.77 0.69
C ALA A 242 19.88 7.50 1.30
N GLN A 243 18.65 7.15 0.92
CA GLN A 243 17.41 7.81 1.41
C GLN A 243 16.15 6.98 1.07
N PRO A 244 14.97 7.30 1.64
CA PRO A 244 13.70 6.77 1.15
C PRO A 244 13.42 7.13 -0.32
N VAL A 245 12.88 6.18 -1.09
CA VAL A 245 12.65 6.29 -2.53
C VAL A 245 11.19 6.00 -2.86
N SER A 246 10.56 6.85 -3.67
CA SER A 246 9.24 6.58 -4.23
C SER A 246 9.31 5.48 -5.29
N VAL A 247 8.43 4.48 -5.22
CA VAL A 247 8.37 3.37 -6.17
C VAL A 247 6.95 3.12 -6.65
N GLY A 248 6.81 2.67 -7.90
CA GLY A 248 5.56 2.16 -8.45
C GLY A 248 5.53 0.63 -8.41
N ILE A 249 4.43 0.04 -7.95
CA ILE A 249 4.20 -1.41 -7.98
C ILE A 249 2.82 -1.72 -8.53
N CYS A 250 2.63 -2.95 -9.06
CA CYS A 250 1.29 -3.44 -9.38
C CYS A 250 0.56 -3.88 -8.09
N GLY A 251 -0.16 -2.95 -7.47
CA GLY A 251 -1.01 -3.21 -6.30
C GLY A 251 -2.40 -3.79 -6.63
N SER A 252 -2.64 -4.16 -7.90
CA SER A 252 -3.98 -4.49 -8.40
C SER A 252 -4.37 -5.96 -8.22
N GLU A 253 -3.53 -6.80 -7.63
CA GLU A 253 -3.83 -8.21 -7.38
C GLU A 253 -4.72 -8.41 -6.15
N ARG A 254 -5.66 -9.36 -6.21
CA ARG A 254 -6.56 -9.67 -5.07
C ARG A 254 -5.79 -10.15 -3.83
N ALA A 255 -4.66 -10.83 -4.03
CA ALA A 255 -3.75 -11.22 -2.96
C ALA A 255 -3.10 -10.00 -2.28
N PHE A 256 -2.82 -8.93 -3.04
CA PHE A 256 -2.29 -7.69 -2.48
C PHE A 256 -3.34 -6.98 -1.62
N GLN A 257 -4.60 -6.92 -2.10
CA GLN A 257 -5.73 -6.39 -1.34
C GLN A 257 -5.85 -7.04 0.05
N MET A 258 -5.68 -8.35 0.15
CA MET A 258 -5.85 -9.14 1.38
C MET A 258 -4.53 -9.44 2.11
N TYR A 259 -3.41 -8.83 1.73
CA TYR A 259 -2.11 -9.13 2.31
C TYR A 259 -2.09 -8.91 3.82
N SER A 260 -1.38 -9.79 4.55
CA SER A 260 -1.18 -9.67 5.99
C SER A 260 0.30 -9.60 6.35
N LYS A 261 1.04 -10.67 6.10
CA LYS A 261 2.46 -10.78 6.45
C LYS A 261 3.16 -11.84 5.64
N VAL A 262 4.48 -11.70 5.53
CA VAL A 262 5.38 -12.76 5.09
C VAL A 262 5.38 -13.88 6.13
N CYS A 263 5.27 -15.13 5.70
CA CYS A 263 5.54 -16.28 6.56
C CYS A 263 7.03 -16.24 6.89
N PRO A 264 7.45 -16.31 8.18
CA PRO A 264 8.86 -16.49 8.49
C PRO A 264 9.33 -17.70 7.70
N CYS A 265 10.29 -17.51 6.79
CA CYS A 265 10.85 -18.61 6.03
C CYS A 265 11.25 -19.70 7.03
N GLY A 266 10.59 -20.86 6.97
CA GLY A 266 11.18 -22.05 7.54
C GLY A 266 12.52 -22.22 6.84
N ASN A 267 13.60 -22.09 7.59
CA ASN A 267 14.90 -22.57 7.18
C ASN A 267 14.76 -24.07 6.85
N GLN A 268 14.40 -24.37 5.61
CA GLN A 268 14.52 -25.69 5.00
C GLN A 268 15.29 -25.54 3.70
N TYR A 269 16.50 -25.03 3.83
CA TYR A 269 17.61 -25.54 3.03
C TYR A 269 18.47 -26.33 4.01
N GLN A 270 18.20 -27.64 4.07
CA GLN A 270 19.22 -28.65 4.37
C GLN A 270 20.05 -28.85 3.09
#